data_AF-A0AAE9VQN8-F1
#
_entry.id   AF-A0AAE9VQN8-F1
#
_cell.length_a   1.000
_cell.length_b   1.000
_cell.length_c   1.000
_cell.angle_alpha   90.00
_cell.angle_beta   90.00
_cell.angle_gamma   90.00
#
_symmetry.space_group_name_H-M   'P 1'
#
loop_
_entity.id
_entity.type
_entity.pdbx_description
1 polymer ?
#
loop_
_entity_poly.entity_id
_entity_poly.type
_entity_poly.pdbx_seq_one_letter_code
_entity_poly.pdbx_strand_id
1 'polypeptide(L)'
;MTTFLRTALAVFLLLTCVLFASSLLDTWHIGFSWNDQQRFYQLILLCISAGIAYFLPTLTLPRHFCILLFSLLGFGLLSALLSEFPTWALKEWARYAGLFILVMIIAYSARQVWFLKTLLYLLAATAFLNAFQFLTYYLMAFATGILMFNADLLFNGFSNPRFLNQFQMLFMPILAYLALHHWQVKHRYSKLLSSIIFITLLVQWCIAFSLGGRGLWLGLAVSHAALIVFFPRFWRLLAVQAAAGVLGFILFYLMFTVVPEWLGQTSSVRDSMRFGLSKREVIWQLAWDMFIANPWLGVGPMHFSAEVNSVAAHPHQVVLQWLAEWGIFATLAAVFIAVWGMLHGLRFVRSEKGQPLDAALWMSILGALALAQVDGVFVMPYTETWLAILIGLAMARWSKPTASATDTTAADRGQTYSLRILAIPVILILGNVLINEVPTLTQDSEAHMEKHGTGYTPRFWMQGWIPMDGK
;
A
#
# COMPACT_ATOMS: atom_id res chain seq x y z
N MET A 1 9.68 -26.99 15.49
CA MET A 1 8.73 -26.84 14.36
C MET A 1 9.29 -27.59 13.16
N THR A 2 8.54 -28.50 12.56
CA THR A 2 9.01 -29.27 11.40
C THR A 2 9.13 -28.37 10.16
N THR A 3 10.08 -28.66 9.27
CA THR A 3 10.23 -27.95 7.98
C THR A 3 8.92 -27.97 7.18
N PHE A 4 8.17 -29.08 7.27
CA PHE A 4 6.86 -29.24 6.65
C PHE A 4 5.85 -28.18 7.11
N LEU A 5 5.66 -28.01 8.43
CA LEU A 5 4.70 -27.03 8.97
C LEU A 5 5.06 -25.60 8.54
N ARG A 6 6.35 -25.27 8.54
CA ARG A 6 6.84 -23.96 8.08
C ARG A 6 6.47 -23.68 6.62
N THR A 7 6.69 -24.66 5.75
CA THR A 7 6.36 -24.53 4.33
C THR A 7 4.85 -24.47 4.11
N ALA A 8 4.07 -25.30 4.81
CA ALA A 8 2.61 -25.28 4.73
C ALA A 8 2.02 -23.92 5.13
N LEU A 9 2.49 -23.33 6.24
CA LEU A 9 2.07 -21.99 6.67
C LEU A 9 2.48 -20.90 5.67
N ALA A 10 3.66 -21.01 5.06
CA ALA A 10 4.11 -20.08 4.02
C ALA A 10 3.24 -20.19 2.74
N VAL A 11 2.85 -21.41 2.35
CA VAL A 11 1.93 -21.62 1.22
C VAL A 11 0.54 -21.05 1.55
N PHE A 12 0.03 -21.28 2.75
CA PHE A 12 -1.26 -20.73 3.18
C PHE A 12 -1.27 -19.19 3.21
N LEU A 13 -0.20 -18.57 3.72
CA LEU A 13 0.00 -17.13 3.64
C LEU A 13 0.07 -16.62 2.19
N LEU A 14 0.72 -17.36 1.31
CA LEU A 14 0.79 -16.98 -0.10
C LEU A 14 -0.59 -17.04 -0.76
N LEU A 15 -1.39 -18.07 -0.50
CA LEU A 15 -2.75 -18.19 -1.02
C LEU A 15 -3.64 -17.02 -0.58
N THR A 16 -3.49 -16.57 0.66
CA THR A 16 -4.23 -15.39 1.17
C THR A 16 -3.72 -14.08 0.57
N CYS A 17 -2.42 -13.95 0.30
CA CYS A 17 -1.89 -12.84 -0.49
C CYS A 17 -2.43 -12.84 -1.93
N VAL A 18 -2.58 -14.03 -2.56
CA VAL A 18 -3.19 -14.17 -3.89
C VAL A 18 -4.66 -13.75 -3.87
N LEU A 19 -5.43 -14.18 -2.86
CA LEU A 19 -6.82 -13.79 -2.68
C LEU A 19 -6.97 -12.27 -2.48
N PHE A 20 -6.09 -11.67 -1.68
CA PHE A 20 -6.04 -10.22 -1.55
C PHE A 20 -5.67 -9.54 -2.86
N ALA A 21 -4.66 -10.03 -3.57
CA ALA A 21 -4.24 -9.50 -4.86
C ALA A 21 -5.36 -9.54 -5.92
N SER A 22 -6.21 -10.58 -5.91
CA SER A 22 -7.33 -10.73 -6.84
C SER A 22 -8.50 -9.77 -6.58
N SER A 23 -8.51 -9.05 -5.45
CA SER A 23 -9.50 -8.00 -5.18
C SER A 23 -9.45 -6.81 -6.15
N LEU A 24 -8.41 -6.73 -6.98
CA LEU A 24 -8.25 -5.76 -8.06
C LEU A 24 -8.95 -6.17 -9.36
N LEU A 25 -9.25 -7.45 -9.54
CA LEU A 25 -9.62 -7.99 -10.85
C LEU A 25 -11.09 -7.76 -11.20
N ASP A 26 -11.98 -8.05 -10.25
CA ASP A 26 -13.42 -7.92 -10.40
C ASP A 26 -14.05 -7.64 -9.03
N THR A 27 -15.28 -7.12 -9.00
CA THR A 27 -16.09 -7.00 -7.78
C THR A 27 -16.84 -8.31 -7.55
N TRP A 28 -16.34 -9.13 -6.61
CA TRP A 28 -16.85 -10.45 -6.27
C TRP A 28 -18.09 -10.41 -5.37
N HIS A 29 -18.34 -9.28 -4.70
CA HIS A 29 -19.43 -9.11 -3.74
C HIS A 29 -20.43 -8.07 -4.25
N ILE A 30 -21.70 -8.47 -4.33
CA ILE A 30 -22.78 -7.58 -4.80
C ILE A 30 -22.90 -6.37 -3.86
N GLY A 31 -22.93 -5.17 -4.44
CA GLY A 31 -23.06 -3.91 -3.71
C GLY A 31 -21.75 -3.37 -3.12
N PHE A 32 -20.65 -4.13 -3.14
CA PHE A 32 -19.37 -3.63 -2.65
C PHE A 32 -18.74 -2.69 -3.68
N SER A 33 -18.20 -1.58 -3.20
CA SER A 33 -17.24 -0.82 -3.99
C SER A 33 -15.88 -1.54 -4.06
N TRP A 34 -15.02 -1.10 -4.97
CA TRP A 34 -13.63 -1.58 -5.03
C TRP A 34 -12.89 -1.41 -3.69
N ASN A 35 -13.07 -0.25 -3.03
CA ASN A 35 -12.43 0.03 -1.76
C ASN A 35 -12.90 -0.93 -0.65
N ASP A 36 -14.21 -1.18 -0.56
CA ASP A 36 -14.78 -2.07 0.47
C ASP A 36 -14.32 -3.50 0.30
N GLN A 37 -14.31 -3.98 -0.94
CA GLN A 37 -13.78 -5.30 -1.26
C GLN A 37 -12.30 -5.44 -0.90
N GLN A 38 -11.47 -4.44 -1.26
CA GLN A 38 -10.05 -4.46 -0.95
C GLN A 38 -9.81 -4.44 0.56
N ARG A 39 -10.61 -3.65 1.31
CA ARG A 39 -10.60 -3.64 2.77
C ARG A 39 -10.99 -5.01 3.32
N PHE A 40 -12.08 -5.60 2.84
CA PHE A 40 -12.55 -6.93 3.26
C PHE A 40 -11.45 -7.99 3.14
N TYR A 41 -10.82 -8.13 1.97
CA TYR A 41 -9.75 -9.10 1.78
C TYR A 41 -8.47 -8.75 2.56
N GLN A 42 -8.19 -7.47 2.77
CA GLN A 42 -7.11 -7.05 3.67
C GLN A 42 -7.40 -7.56 5.09
N LEU A 43 -8.60 -7.32 5.65
CA LEU A 43 -8.94 -7.75 7.01
C LEU A 43 -8.80 -9.28 7.17
N ILE A 44 -9.23 -10.06 6.17
CA ILE A 44 -9.01 -11.52 6.15
C ILE A 44 -7.51 -11.85 6.21
N LEU A 45 -6.69 -11.22 5.37
CA LEU A 45 -5.24 -11.43 5.35
C LEU A 45 -4.59 -11.07 6.70
N LEU A 46 -5.03 -9.98 7.35
CA LEU A 46 -4.52 -9.56 8.64
C LEU A 46 -4.91 -10.54 9.76
N CYS A 47 -6.17 -11.00 9.80
CA CYS A 47 -6.62 -12.04 10.74
C CYS A 47 -5.85 -13.35 10.57
N ILE A 48 -5.64 -13.79 9.33
CA ILE A 48 -4.88 -15.01 9.04
C ILE A 48 -3.41 -14.84 9.44
N SER A 49 -2.80 -13.67 9.14
CA SER A 49 -1.43 -13.38 9.56
C SER A 49 -1.27 -13.39 11.08
N ALA A 50 -2.25 -12.84 11.80
CA ALA A 50 -2.33 -12.90 13.26
C ALA A 50 -2.45 -14.35 13.78
N GLY A 51 -3.26 -15.19 13.15
CA GLY A 51 -3.34 -16.62 13.46
C GLY A 51 -2.02 -17.37 13.21
N ILE A 52 -1.36 -17.10 12.08
CA ILE A 52 -0.05 -17.71 11.73
C ILE A 52 1.04 -17.31 12.74
N ALA A 53 0.97 -16.12 13.32
CA ALA A 53 1.95 -15.63 14.31
C ALA A 53 2.04 -16.50 15.58
N TYR A 54 1.02 -17.31 15.89
CA TYR A 54 1.10 -18.28 16.98
C TYR A 54 2.03 -19.45 16.67
N PHE A 55 2.14 -19.83 15.41
CA PHE A 55 2.92 -20.99 14.99
C PHE A 55 4.35 -20.64 14.56
N LEU A 56 4.57 -19.43 14.04
CA LEU A 56 5.88 -19.01 13.58
C LEU A 56 6.67 -18.25 14.66
N PRO A 57 7.99 -18.47 14.77
CA PRO A 57 8.82 -17.62 15.62
C PRO A 57 8.95 -16.22 14.98
N THR A 58 9.10 -15.20 15.81
CA THR A 58 9.26 -13.84 15.32
C THR A 58 10.69 -13.56 14.91
N LEU A 59 10.87 -12.66 13.95
CA LEU A 59 12.18 -12.08 13.71
C LEU A 59 12.58 -11.24 14.92
N THR A 60 13.80 -11.47 15.43
CA THR A 60 14.35 -10.65 16.50
C THR A 60 14.61 -9.25 16.00
N LEU A 61 13.89 -8.30 16.57
CA LEU A 61 14.08 -6.88 16.37
C LEU A 61 15.06 -6.33 17.42
N PRO A 62 15.83 -5.28 17.09
CA PRO A 62 16.64 -4.58 18.09
C PRO A 62 15.76 -4.04 19.23
N ARG A 63 16.25 -4.11 20.48
CA ARG A 63 15.48 -3.69 21.67
C ARG A 63 14.88 -2.28 21.55
N HIS A 64 15.64 -1.32 21.03
CA HIS A 64 15.17 0.05 20.85
C HIS A 64 14.00 0.12 19.85
N PHE A 65 14.04 -0.67 18.78
CA PHE A 65 12.95 -0.74 17.81
C PHE A 65 11.68 -1.33 18.45
N CYS A 66 11.82 -2.39 19.24
CA CYS A 66 10.69 -2.94 20.01
C CYS A 66 10.07 -1.91 20.93
N ILE A 67 10.88 -1.17 21.69
CA ILE A 67 10.39 -0.13 22.61
C ILE A 67 9.58 0.90 21.83
N LEU A 68 10.14 1.45 20.74
CA LEU A 68 9.45 2.44 19.92
C LEU A 68 8.14 1.92 19.34
N LEU A 69 8.13 0.68 18.86
CA LEU A 69 6.94 0.05 18.29
C LEU A 69 5.86 -0.16 19.35
N PHE A 70 6.20 -0.70 20.51
CA PHE A 70 5.24 -0.89 21.59
C PHE A 70 4.78 0.44 22.19
N SER A 71 5.63 1.47 22.20
CA SER A 71 5.23 2.84 22.53
C SER A 71 4.24 3.39 21.50
N LEU A 72 4.50 3.22 20.21
CA LEU A 72 3.61 3.63 19.13
C LEU A 72 2.22 2.98 19.24
N LEU A 73 2.18 1.64 19.39
CA LEU A 73 0.92 0.92 19.55
C LEU A 73 0.27 1.22 20.90
N GLY A 74 1.04 1.40 21.97
CA GLY A 74 0.54 1.72 23.30
C GLY A 74 -0.12 3.10 23.36
N PHE A 75 0.55 4.15 22.88
CA PHE A 75 -0.03 5.49 22.80
C PHE A 75 -1.23 5.53 21.86
N GLY A 76 -1.17 4.83 20.73
CA GLY A 76 -2.32 4.68 19.84
C GLY A 76 -3.51 3.98 20.48
N LEU A 77 -3.26 2.98 21.33
CA LEU A 77 -4.33 2.28 22.06
C LEU A 77 -4.95 3.20 23.11
N LEU A 78 -4.13 3.94 23.85
CA LEU A 78 -4.62 4.95 24.80
C LEU A 78 -5.47 6.01 24.09
N SER A 79 -5.00 6.52 22.95
CA SER A 79 -5.74 7.43 22.10
C SER A 79 -7.09 6.84 21.66
N ALA A 80 -7.10 5.60 21.17
CA ALA A 80 -8.32 4.92 20.75
C ALA A 80 -9.32 4.70 21.90
N LEU A 81 -8.85 4.33 23.09
CA LEU A 81 -9.71 4.08 24.25
C LEU A 81 -10.31 5.37 24.84
N LEU A 82 -9.64 6.52 24.64
CA LEU A 82 -10.06 7.82 25.14
C LEU A 82 -10.80 8.68 24.09
N SER A 83 -10.91 8.20 22.85
CA SER A 83 -11.61 8.89 21.77
C SER A 83 -13.13 8.91 21.96
N GLU A 84 -13.83 9.80 21.26
CA GLU A 84 -15.29 9.93 21.30
C GLU A 84 -16.00 8.64 20.84
N PHE A 85 -15.45 7.96 19.82
CA PHE A 85 -15.97 6.72 19.27
C PHE A 85 -14.93 5.58 19.32
N PRO A 86 -14.69 4.97 20.50
CA PRO A 86 -13.62 3.99 20.70
C PRO A 86 -13.71 2.77 19.78
N THR A 87 -14.91 2.30 19.46
CA THR A 87 -15.10 1.15 18.56
C THR A 87 -14.54 1.41 17.16
N TRP A 88 -14.72 2.63 16.64
CA TRP A 88 -14.18 3.04 15.35
C TRP A 88 -12.66 3.23 15.40
N ALA A 89 -12.15 3.88 16.45
CA ALA A 89 -10.71 4.04 16.63
C ALA A 89 -9.98 2.69 16.76
N LEU A 90 -10.57 1.74 17.48
CA LEU A 90 -10.02 0.40 17.65
C LEU A 90 -9.92 -0.37 16.33
N LYS A 91 -10.80 -0.15 15.35
CA LYS A 91 -10.71 -0.76 14.01
C LYS A 91 -9.43 -0.32 13.30
N GLU A 92 -9.14 0.98 13.30
CA GLU A 92 -7.92 1.51 12.67
C GLU A 92 -6.66 1.10 13.43
N TRP A 93 -6.71 1.13 14.77
CA TRP A 93 -5.61 0.66 15.60
C TRP A 93 -5.29 -0.82 15.34
N ALA A 94 -6.32 -1.68 15.34
CA ALA A 94 -6.18 -3.11 15.07
C ALA A 94 -5.68 -3.39 13.65
N ARG A 95 -6.09 -2.58 12.67
CA ARG A 95 -5.57 -2.64 11.30
C ARG A 95 -4.07 -2.36 11.26
N TYR A 96 -3.57 -1.30 11.89
CA TYR A 96 -2.12 -1.01 11.93
C TYR A 96 -1.33 -2.07 12.69
N ALA A 97 -1.87 -2.58 13.81
CA ALA A 97 -1.28 -3.72 14.52
C ALA A 97 -1.23 -4.98 13.64
N GLY A 98 -2.30 -5.27 12.89
CA GLY A 98 -2.36 -6.36 11.93
C GLY A 98 -1.36 -6.21 10.79
N LEU A 99 -1.23 -5.01 10.21
CA LEU A 99 -0.23 -4.70 9.19
C LEU A 99 1.20 -4.93 9.72
N PHE A 100 1.48 -4.54 10.96
CA PHE A 100 2.77 -4.84 11.59
C PHE A 100 3.01 -6.36 11.72
N ILE A 101 2.01 -7.13 12.18
CA ILE A 101 2.12 -8.60 12.22
C ILE A 101 2.38 -9.16 10.82
N LEU A 102 1.68 -8.66 9.80
CA LEU A 102 1.90 -9.05 8.40
C LEU A 102 3.35 -8.78 7.97
N VAL A 103 3.92 -7.60 8.26
CA VAL A 103 5.34 -7.30 7.98
C VAL A 103 6.25 -8.38 8.57
N MET A 104 6.04 -8.74 9.84
CA MET A 104 6.88 -9.71 10.55
C MET A 104 6.78 -11.12 9.95
N ILE A 105 5.57 -11.55 9.62
CA ILE A 105 5.31 -12.88 9.05
C ILE A 105 5.80 -12.99 7.61
N ILE A 106 5.62 -11.93 6.79
CA ILE A 106 6.20 -11.85 5.45
C ILE A 106 7.72 -11.87 5.54
N ALA A 107 8.32 -11.10 6.44
CA ALA A 107 9.77 -11.03 6.59
C ALA A 107 10.38 -12.38 6.99
N TYR A 108 9.72 -13.11 7.90
CA TYR A 108 10.16 -14.46 8.28
C TYR A 108 10.02 -15.46 7.12
N SER A 109 8.92 -15.39 6.37
CA SER A 109 8.61 -16.31 5.27
C SER A 109 9.49 -16.06 4.04
N ALA A 110 9.80 -14.80 3.75
CA ALA A 110 10.64 -14.35 2.64
C ALA A 110 12.14 -14.68 2.79
N ARG A 111 12.55 -15.25 3.92
CA ARG A 111 13.85 -15.95 4.02
C ARG A 111 13.92 -17.17 3.10
N GLN A 112 12.77 -17.75 2.76
CA GLN A 112 12.68 -18.76 1.71
C GLN A 112 12.68 -18.07 0.35
N VAL A 113 13.70 -18.32 -0.46
CA VAL A 113 13.90 -17.63 -1.74
C VAL A 113 12.71 -17.81 -2.69
N TRP A 114 12.08 -18.99 -2.68
CA TRP A 114 10.89 -19.25 -3.49
C TRP A 114 9.73 -18.32 -3.09
N PHE A 115 9.47 -18.16 -1.78
CA PHE A 115 8.38 -17.33 -1.28
C PHE A 115 8.56 -15.86 -1.65
N LEU A 116 9.78 -15.34 -1.46
CA LEU A 116 10.14 -13.98 -1.87
C LEU A 116 9.92 -13.78 -3.37
N LYS A 117 10.43 -14.70 -4.20
CA LYS A 117 10.25 -14.61 -5.66
C LYS A 117 8.78 -14.65 -6.04
N THR A 118 7.98 -15.53 -5.44
CA THR A 118 6.56 -15.64 -5.75
C THR A 118 5.79 -14.37 -5.42
N LEU A 119 6.08 -13.69 -4.30
CA LEU A 119 5.46 -12.39 -4.00
C LEU A 119 5.85 -11.29 -5.00
N LEU A 120 7.11 -11.26 -5.46
CA LEU A 120 7.52 -10.31 -6.50
C LEU A 120 6.80 -10.57 -7.82
N TYR A 121 6.63 -11.84 -8.22
CA TYR A 121 5.88 -12.18 -9.43
C TYR A 121 4.39 -11.99 -9.26
N LEU A 122 3.83 -12.18 -8.06
CA LEU A 122 2.43 -11.86 -7.78
C LEU A 122 2.17 -10.36 -7.98
N LEU A 123 3.06 -9.51 -7.45
CA LEU A 123 3.01 -8.06 -7.66
C LEU A 123 3.17 -7.68 -9.14
N ALA A 124 4.06 -8.36 -9.87
CA ALA A 124 4.22 -8.13 -11.30
C ALA A 124 3.00 -8.60 -12.12
N ALA A 125 2.37 -9.71 -11.71
CA ALA A 125 1.18 -10.25 -12.33
C ALA A 125 -0.04 -9.34 -12.11
N THR A 126 -0.22 -8.77 -10.91
CA THR A 126 -1.30 -7.81 -10.66
C THR A 126 -1.11 -6.54 -11.49
N ALA A 127 0.12 -6.02 -11.59
CA ALA A 127 0.44 -4.90 -12.47
C ALA A 127 0.20 -5.22 -13.95
N PHE A 128 0.52 -6.45 -14.39
CA PHE A 128 0.24 -6.93 -15.75
C PHE A 128 -1.27 -7.01 -16.01
N LEU A 129 -2.04 -7.61 -15.10
CA LEU A 129 -3.49 -7.74 -15.25
C LEU A 129 -4.17 -6.38 -15.31
N ASN A 130 -3.75 -5.43 -14.48
CA ASN A 130 -4.24 -4.05 -14.54
C ASN A 130 -3.89 -3.35 -15.87
N ALA A 131 -2.66 -3.51 -16.37
CA ALA A 131 -2.26 -3.00 -17.68
C ALA A 131 -3.06 -3.65 -18.82
N PHE A 132 -3.30 -4.95 -18.73
CA PHE A 132 -4.08 -5.71 -19.70
C PHE A 132 -5.54 -5.28 -19.73
N GLN A 133 -6.17 -5.08 -18.56
CA GLN A 133 -7.51 -4.53 -18.45
C GLN A 133 -7.58 -3.15 -19.12
N PHE A 134 -6.64 -2.25 -18.82
CA PHE A 134 -6.59 -0.92 -19.42
C PHE A 134 -6.56 -0.97 -20.96
N LEU A 135 -5.68 -1.79 -21.53
CA LEU A 135 -5.61 -1.97 -22.99
C LEU A 135 -6.89 -2.60 -23.55
N THR A 136 -7.48 -3.56 -22.83
CA THR A 136 -8.74 -4.19 -23.23
C THR A 136 -9.88 -3.17 -23.27
N TYR A 137 -10.05 -2.34 -22.24
CA TYR A 137 -11.07 -1.29 -22.24
C TYR A 137 -10.85 -0.28 -23.36
N TYR A 138 -9.60 0.07 -23.66
CA TYR A 138 -9.30 0.94 -24.77
C TYR A 138 -9.70 0.30 -26.11
N LEU A 139 -9.38 -0.98 -26.33
CA LEU A 139 -9.79 -1.71 -27.53
C LEU A 139 -11.32 -1.88 -27.62
N MET A 140 -11.99 -2.06 -26.48
CA MET A 140 -13.46 -2.16 -26.43
C MET A 140 -14.16 -0.89 -26.90
N ALA A 141 -13.54 0.29 -26.74
CA ALA A 141 -14.08 1.53 -27.30
C ALA A 141 -14.26 1.45 -28.83
N PHE A 142 -13.39 0.72 -29.53
CA PHE A 142 -13.49 0.47 -30.96
C PHE A 142 -14.49 -0.65 -31.27
N ALA A 143 -14.38 -1.78 -30.56
CA ALA A 143 -15.23 -2.94 -30.82
C ALA A 143 -16.73 -2.66 -30.64
N THR A 144 -17.07 -1.75 -29.73
CA THR A 144 -18.46 -1.32 -29.46
C THR A 144 -18.91 -0.13 -30.31
N GLY A 145 -17.98 0.54 -30.99
CA GLY A 145 -18.25 1.79 -31.72
C GLY A 145 -18.54 3.01 -30.83
N ILE A 146 -18.48 2.88 -29.50
CA ILE A 146 -18.73 3.98 -28.56
C ILE A 146 -17.64 5.06 -28.68
N LEU A 147 -16.40 4.68 -29.02
CA LEU A 147 -15.25 5.56 -29.26
C LEU A 147 -15.01 6.60 -28.14
N MET A 148 -15.28 6.22 -26.89
CA MET A 148 -15.10 7.11 -25.74
C MET A 148 -13.68 7.01 -25.18
N PHE A 149 -12.86 8.00 -25.48
CA PHE A 149 -11.46 8.10 -25.04
C PHE A 149 -11.32 8.85 -23.73
N ASN A 150 -12.00 8.38 -22.68
CA ASN A 150 -11.91 8.96 -21.34
C ASN A 150 -11.02 8.10 -20.44
N ALA A 151 -9.87 8.63 -20.03
CA ALA A 151 -8.90 7.93 -19.19
C ALA A 151 -9.53 7.38 -17.89
N ASP A 152 -10.52 8.08 -17.33
CA ASP A 152 -11.19 7.67 -16.09
C ASP A 152 -12.06 6.42 -16.23
N LEU A 153 -12.48 6.07 -17.46
CA LEU A 153 -13.30 4.89 -17.74
C LEU A 153 -12.46 3.67 -18.15
N LEU A 154 -11.17 3.88 -18.44
CA LEU A 154 -10.30 2.84 -18.98
C LEU A 154 -9.60 2.04 -17.90
N PHE A 155 -9.53 2.51 -16.66
CA PHE A 155 -8.99 1.73 -15.55
C PHE A 155 -10.13 1.22 -14.65
N ASN A 156 -9.95 0.02 -14.13
CA ASN A 156 -10.84 -0.60 -13.15
C ASN A 156 -10.05 -1.09 -11.95
N GLY A 157 -10.75 -1.59 -10.94
CA GLY A 157 -10.13 -2.12 -9.74
C GLY A 157 -9.89 -1.09 -8.63
N PHE A 158 -10.19 0.20 -8.84
CA PHE A 158 -10.02 1.24 -7.84
C PHE A 158 -11.17 2.24 -7.86
N SER A 159 -11.68 2.61 -6.68
CA SER A 159 -12.72 3.65 -6.54
C SER A 159 -12.23 5.06 -6.89
N ASN A 160 -10.91 5.28 -6.96
CA ASN A 160 -10.31 6.54 -7.36
C ASN A 160 -8.99 6.29 -8.10
N PRO A 161 -8.71 6.98 -9.22
CA PRO A 161 -7.44 6.78 -9.94
C PRO A 161 -6.20 7.14 -9.12
N ARG A 162 -6.34 7.99 -8.09
CA ARG A 162 -5.23 8.26 -7.16
C ARG A 162 -4.79 7.00 -6.42
N PHE A 163 -5.69 6.06 -6.15
CA PHE A 163 -5.36 4.82 -5.46
C PHE A 163 -4.54 3.90 -6.36
N LEU A 164 -4.81 3.89 -7.67
CA LEU A 164 -3.95 3.22 -8.65
C LEU A 164 -2.56 3.86 -8.70
N ASN A 165 -2.47 5.20 -8.74
CA ASN A 165 -1.18 5.91 -8.70
C ASN A 165 -0.35 5.56 -7.45
N GLN A 166 -1.01 5.41 -6.30
CA GLN A 166 -0.36 4.94 -5.08
C GLN A 166 0.19 3.52 -5.21
N PHE A 167 -0.58 2.61 -5.82
CA PHE A 167 -0.13 1.26 -6.08
C PHE A 167 1.01 1.20 -7.13
N GLN A 168 0.94 2.00 -8.20
CA GLN A 168 1.98 2.14 -9.22
C GLN A 168 3.34 2.52 -8.62
N MET A 169 3.35 3.44 -7.65
CA MET A 169 4.57 3.83 -6.93
C MET A 169 5.25 2.62 -6.26
N LEU A 170 4.48 1.64 -5.78
CA LEU A 170 5.03 0.46 -5.12
C LEU A 170 5.64 -0.54 -6.12
N PHE A 171 4.96 -0.82 -7.24
CA PHE A 171 5.41 -1.89 -8.13
C PHE A 171 6.33 -1.43 -9.27
N MET A 172 6.29 -0.17 -9.71
CA MET A 172 7.08 0.27 -10.87
C MET A 172 8.59 0.04 -10.69
N PRO A 173 9.22 0.40 -9.54
CA PRO A 173 10.62 0.04 -9.27
C PRO A 173 10.90 -1.48 -9.34
N ILE A 174 9.95 -2.29 -8.86
CA ILE A 174 10.06 -3.75 -8.86
C ILE A 174 9.97 -4.31 -10.29
N LEU A 175 9.07 -3.79 -11.14
CA LEU A 175 9.00 -4.16 -12.55
C LEU A 175 10.30 -3.82 -13.29
N ALA A 176 10.86 -2.64 -13.04
CA ALA A 176 12.15 -2.24 -13.62
C ALA A 176 13.28 -3.21 -13.21
N TYR A 177 13.32 -3.61 -11.94
CA TYR A 177 14.23 -4.65 -11.46
C TYR A 177 13.99 -6.00 -12.15
N LEU A 178 12.75 -6.49 -12.21
CA LEU A 178 12.45 -7.80 -12.78
C LEU A 178 12.76 -7.85 -14.28
N ALA A 179 12.43 -6.79 -15.01
CA ALA A 179 12.81 -6.64 -16.42
C ALA A 179 14.34 -6.70 -16.57
N LEU A 180 15.09 -5.90 -15.80
CA LEU A 180 16.55 -5.91 -15.86
C LEU A 180 17.16 -7.26 -15.48
N HIS A 181 16.63 -7.91 -14.45
CA HIS A 181 17.09 -9.20 -13.96
C HIS A 181 16.94 -10.28 -15.04
N HIS A 182 15.74 -10.41 -15.63
CA HIS A 182 15.49 -11.37 -16.70
C HIS A 182 16.19 -11.01 -18.01
N TRP A 183 16.45 -9.74 -18.26
CA TRP A 183 17.29 -9.35 -19.37
C TRP A 183 18.72 -9.88 -19.23
N GLN A 184 19.25 -9.96 -18.01
CA GLN A 184 20.64 -10.39 -17.79
C GLN A 184 20.81 -11.91 -17.69
N VAL A 185 19.76 -12.64 -17.28
CA VAL A 185 19.80 -14.09 -17.12
C VAL A 185 19.79 -14.80 -18.49
N LYS A 186 20.73 -15.73 -18.69
CA LYS A 186 20.81 -16.57 -19.90
C LYS A 186 19.94 -17.83 -19.74
N HIS A 187 18.64 -17.70 -19.93
CA HIS A 187 17.70 -18.82 -19.96
C HIS A 187 16.71 -18.65 -21.13
N ARG A 188 16.26 -19.77 -21.75
CA ARG A 188 15.49 -19.81 -23.00
C ARG A 188 14.31 -18.82 -23.04
N TYR A 189 13.57 -18.72 -21.94
CA TYR A 189 12.37 -17.86 -21.84
C TYR A 189 12.58 -16.55 -21.07
N SER A 190 13.79 -16.29 -20.55
CA SER A 190 14.02 -15.13 -19.68
C SER A 190 13.91 -13.81 -20.44
N LYS A 191 14.40 -13.76 -21.70
CA LYS A 191 14.24 -12.58 -22.55
C LYS A 191 12.78 -12.26 -22.89
N LEU A 192 11.97 -13.28 -23.17
CA LEU A 192 10.54 -13.09 -23.38
C LEU A 192 9.85 -12.53 -22.13
N LEU A 193 10.13 -13.12 -20.97
CA LEU A 193 9.58 -12.64 -19.70
C LEU A 193 10.03 -11.22 -19.38
N SER A 194 11.30 -10.88 -19.65
CA SER A 194 11.81 -9.50 -19.56
C SER A 194 11.02 -8.54 -20.45
N SER A 195 10.74 -8.92 -21.70
CA SER A 195 9.96 -8.09 -22.62
C SER A 195 8.53 -7.88 -22.14
N ILE A 196 7.86 -8.94 -21.67
CA ILE A 196 6.49 -8.84 -21.13
C ILE A 196 6.47 -7.88 -19.93
N ILE A 197 7.40 -8.03 -18.98
CA ILE A 197 7.48 -7.17 -17.79
C ILE A 197 7.81 -5.72 -18.18
N PHE A 198 8.68 -5.51 -19.17
CA PHE A 198 9.00 -4.18 -19.68
C PHE A 198 7.80 -3.52 -20.38
N ILE A 199 7.06 -4.27 -21.18
CA ILE A 199 5.81 -3.80 -21.81
C ILE A 199 4.78 -3.44 -20.74
N THR A 200 4.63 -4.26 -19.70
CA THR A 200 3.79 -3.90 -18.54
C THR A 200 4.22 -2.58 -17.94
N LEU A 201 5.51 -2.39 -17.67
CA LEU A 201 6.02 -1.13 -17.11
C LEU A 201 5.74 0.07 -18.02
N LEU A 202 5.95 -0.08 -19.33
CA LEU A 202 5.64 0.93 -20.35
C LEU A 202 4.17 1.32 -20.34
N VAL A 203 3.25 0.34 -20.34
CA VAL A 203 1.80 0.60 -20.29
C VAL A 203 1.43 1.27 -18.97
N GLN A 204 2.07 0.89 -17.86
CA GLN A 204 1.86 1.54 -16.58
C GLN A 204 2.33 3.00 -16.58
N TRP A 205 3.41 3.34 -17.29
CA TRP A 205 3.78 4.74 -17.54
C TRP A 205 2.74 5.48 -18.39
N CYS A 206 2.19 4.85 -19.43
CA CYS A 206 1.09 5.42 -20.23
C CYS A 206 -0.14 5.74 -19.34
N ILE A 207 -0.52 4.82 -18.44
CA ILE A 207 -1.60 5.03 -17.47
C ILE A 207 -1.25 6.18 -16.52
N ALA A 208 -0.02 6.25 -16.02
CA ALA A 208 0.41 7.33 -15.13
C ALA A 208 0.26 8.73 -15.80
N PHE A 209 0.61 8.84 -17.09
CA PHE A 209 0.42 10.06 -17.87
C PHE A 209 -1.06 10.40 -18.08
N SER A 210 -1.92 9.40 -18.35
CA SER A 210 -3.35 9.64 -18.58
C SER A 210 -4.12 10.08 -17.33
N LEU A 211 -3.68 9.62 -16.15
CA LEU A 211 -4.30 9.95 -14.86
C LEU A 211 -3.74 11.20 -14.18
N GLY A 212 -2.59 11.69 -14.62
CA GLY A 212 -2.00 12.95 -14.15
C GLY A 212 -1.75 13.03 -12.64
N GLY A 213 -1.34 11.91 -12.04
CA GLY A 213 -1.15 11.80 -10.59
C GLY A 213 0.06 12.58 -10.05
N ARG A 214 -0.14 13.84 -9.62
CA ARG A 214 0.94 14.67 -9.04
C ARG A 214 1.70 14.01 -7.88
N GLY A 215 1.00 13.25 -7.04
CA GLY A 215 1.65 12.50 -5.97
C GLY A 215 2.61 11.42 -6.48
N LEU A 216 2.22 10.70 -7.53
CA LEU A 216 3.08 9.67 -8.15
C LEU A 216 4.34 10.32 -8.73
N TRP A 217 4.20 11.47 -9.41
CA TRP A 217 5.35 12.23 -9.90
C TRP A 217 6.31 12.62 -8.78
N LEU A 218 5.80 13.10 -7.64
CA LEU A 218 6.61 13.40 -6.47
C LEU A 218 7.34 12.17 -5.94
N GLY A 219 6.63 11.05 -5.74
CA GLY A 219 7.23 9.81 -5.23
C GLY A 219 8.29 9.24 -6.15
N LEU A 220 8.04 9.22 -7.47
CA LEU A 220 9.01 8.79 -8.47
C LEU A 220 10.20 9.75 -8.52
N ALA A 221 9.99 11.06 -8.54
CA ALA A 221 11.09 12.04 -8.56
C ALA A 221 12.01 11.88 -7.35
N VAL A 222 11.44 11.78 -6.14
CA VAL A 222 12.21 11.61 -4.89
C VAL A 222 13.00 10.30 -4.91
N SER A 223 12.35 9.18 -5.26
CA SER A 223 13.00 7.86 -5.26
C SER A 223 14.09 7.72 -6.34
N HIS A 224 13.87 8.27 -7.54
CA HIS A 224 14.88 8.28 -8.61
C HIS A 224 16.05 9.22 -8.29
N ALA A 225 15.80 10.41 -7.76
CA ALA A 225 16.85 11.32 -7.32
C ALA A 225 17.70 10.67 -6.21
N ALA A 226 17.05 10.02 -5.25
CA ALA A 226 17.73 9.29 -4.20
C ALA A 226 18.55 8.10 -4.74
N LEU A 227 18.10 7.40 -5.78
CA LEU A 227 18.89 6.35 -6.44
C LEU A 227 20.20 6.92 -7.03
N ILE A 228 20.13 8.06 -7.73
CA ILE A 228 21.30 8.71 -8.34
C ILE A 228 22.31 9.13 -7.26
N VAL A 229 21.82 9.75 -6.19
CA VAL A 229 22.67 10.30 -5.12
C VAL A 229 23.27 9.20 -4.25
N PHE A 230 22.47 8.23 -3.82
CA PHE A 230 22.89 7.25 -2.82
C PHE A 230 23.34 5.91 -3.39
N PHE A 231 22.86 5.53 -4.58
CA PHE A 231 23.12 4.22 -5.18
C PHE A 231 23.45 4.27 -6.68
N PRO A 232 24.40 5.12 -7.12
CA PRO A 232 24.69 5.32 -8.55
C PRO A 232 25.07 4.02 -9.29
N ARG A 233 25.61 3.02 -8.58
CA ARG A 233 25.91 1.70 -9.15
C ARG A 233 24.70 0.97 -9.75
N PHE A 234 23.48 1.31 -9.33
CA PHE A 234 22.23 0.72 -9.81
C PHE A 234 21.50 1.59 -10.84
N TRP A 235 22.20 2.54 -11.49
CA TRP A 235 21.64 3.44 -12.50
C TRP A 235 20.86 2.73 -13.63
N ARG A 236 21.17 1.47 -13.93
CA ARG A 236 20.43 0.68 -14.94
C ARG A 236 18.93 0.54 -14.62
N LEU A 237 18.55 0.58 -13.34
CA LEU A 237 17.14 0.63 -12.95
C LEU A 237 16.47 1.92 -13.44
N LEU A 238 17.15 3.05 -13.30
CA LEU A 238 16.69 4.34 -13.83
C LEU A 238 16.66 4.35 -15.35
N ALA A 239 17.62 3.72 -16.02
CA ALA A 239 17.62 3.61 -17.47
C ALA A 239 16.41 2.81 -17.99
N VAL A 240 16.05 1.71 -17.31
CA VAL A 240 14.83 0.94 -17.63
C VAL A 240 13.58 1.77 -17.39
N GLN A 241 13.50 2.50 -16.27
CA GLN A 241 12.39 3.40 -15.97
C GLN A 241 12.26 4.52 -17.00
N ALA A 242 13.35 5.18 -17.36
CA ALA A 242 13.38 6.25 -18.34
C ALA A 242 12.98 5.75 -19.74
N ALA A 243 13.50 4.60 -20.17
CA ALA A 243 13.12 3.99 -21.45
C ALA A 243 11.62 3.63 -21.47
N ALA A 244 11.11 2.98 -20.42
CA ALA A 244 9.69 2.67 -20.31
C ALA A 244 8.82 3.93 -20.23
N GLY A 245 9.29 4.99 -19.54
CA GLY A 245 8.62 6.28 -19.43
C GLY A 245 8.52 7.01 -20.77
N VAL A 246 9.62 7.08 -21.54
CA VAL A 246 9.61 7.69 -22.88
C VAL A 246 8.69 6.93 -23.82
N LEU A 247 8.81 5.60 -23.88
CA LEU A 247 7.94 4.78 -24.73
C LEU A 247 6.47 4.80 -24.26
N GLY A 248 6.24 4.87 -22.94
CA GLY A 248 4.92 5.00 -22.34
C GLY A 248 4.29 6.36 -22.65
N PHE A 249 5.08 7.43 -22.70
CA PHE A 249 4.64 8.75 -23.14
C PHE A 249 4.26 8.75 -24.63
N ILE A 250 5.07 8.10 -25.48
CA ILE A 250 4.74 7.93 -26.90
C ILE A 250 3.42 7.17 -27.05
N LEU A 251 3.26 6.06 -26.31
CA LEU A 251 2.00 5.29 -26.32
C LEU A 251 0.81 6.13 -25.85
N PHE A 252 0.97 6.90 -24.78
CA PHE A 252 -0.03 7.83 -24.27
C PHE A 252 -0.43 8.86 -25.34
N TYR A 253 0.53 9.51 -25.99
CA TYR A 253 0.28 10.50 -27.03
C TYR A 253 -0.44 9.87 -28.24
N LEU A 254 -0.05 8.66 -28.64
CA LEU A 254 -0.74 7.94 -29.69
C LEU A 254 -2.20 7.64 -29.31
N MET A 255 -2.44 7.11 -28.11
CA MET A 255 -3.76 6.67 -27.66
C MET A 255 -4.72 7.82 -27.35
N PHE A 256 -4.24 8.94 -26.83
CA PHE A 256 -5.11 10.03 -26.36
C PHE A 256 -5.02 11.31 -27.20
N THR A 257 -4.14 11.38 -28.19
CA THR A 257 -4.06 12.53 -29.10
C THR A 257 -4.24 12.06 -30.55
N VAL A 258 -3.30 11.28 -31.08
CA VAL A 258 -3.28 10.93 -32.51
C VAL A 258 -4.50 10.10 -32.93
N VAL A 259 -4.84 9.05 -32.18
CA VAL A 259 -5.95 8.17 -32.55
C VAL A 259 -7.32 8.86 -32.42
N PRO A 260 -7.64 9.58 -31.32
CA PRO A 260 -8.87 10.36 -31.24
C PRO A 260 -8.98 11.41 -32.34
N GLU A 261 -7.91 12.20 -32.60
CA GLU A 261 -7.92 13.22 -33.65
C GLU A 261 -8.16 12.62 -35.05
N TRP A 262 -7.50 11.49 -35.36
CA TRP A 262 -7.70 10.78 -36.62
C TRP A 262 -9.15 10.29 -36.80
N LEU A 263 -9.84 9.98 -35.70
CA LEU A 263 -11.24 9.57 -35.69
C LEU A 263 -12.23 10.75 -35.58
N GLY A 264 -11.74 11.99 -35.55
CA GLY A 264 -12.58 13.18 -35.32
C GLY A 264 -13.20 13.23 -33.92
N GLN A 265 -12.57 12.56 -32.94
CA GLN A 265 -13.01 12.49 -31.55
C GLN A 265 -12.10 13.32 -30.64
N THR A 266 -12.63 13.71 -29.49
CA THR A 266 -11.84 14.32 -28.40
C THR A 266 -11.55 13.31 -27.30
N SER A 267 -10.39 13.43 -26.65
CA SER A 267 -10.08 12.65 -25.46
C SER A 267 -10.31 13.45 -24.17
N SER A 268 -10.59 12.72 -23.09
CA SER A 268 -10.65 13.26 -21.74
C SER A 268 -9.56 12.62 -20.90
N VAL A 269 -8.51 13.37 -20.63
CA VAL A 269 -7.38 12.99 -19.77
C VAL A 269 -7.28 13.95 -18.59
N ARG A 270 -6.76 13.48 -17.46
CA ARG A 270 -6.60 14.32 -16.28
C ARG A 270 -5.42 15.26 -16.46
N ASP A 271 -5.71 16.56 -16.45
CA ASP A 271 -4.67 17.57 -16.48
C ASP A 271 -3.71 17.46 -15.27
N SER A 272 -2.43 17.28 -15.57
CA SER A 272 -1.33 17.21 -14.59
C SER A 272 -0.85 18.59 -14.16
N MET A 273 -1.03 19.62 -15.00
CA MET A 273 -0.51 20.98 -14.80
C MET A 273 -1.56 21.90 -14.15
N ARG A 274 -2.22 21.42 -13.09
CA ARG A 274 -3.16 22.22 -12.31
C ARG A 274 -2.43 23.04 -11.24
N PHE A 275 -2.65 24.35 -11.22
CA PHE A 275 -2.22 25.23 -10.14
C PHE A 275 -3.12 25.05 -8.90
N GLY A 276 -2.52 25.04 -7.70
CA GLY A 276 -3.24 24.91 -6.42
C GLY A 276 -3.17 23.51 -5.78
N LEU A 277 -3.56 23.43 -4.51
CA LEU A 277 -3.38 22.26 -3.64
C LEU A 277 -4.53 21.22 -3.73
N SER A 278 -5.51 21.44 -4.62
CA SER A 278 -6.74 20.64 -4.72
C SER A 278 -7.57 20.62 -3.43
N LYS A 279 -7.74 21.78 -2.79
CA LYS A 279 -8.41 21.96 -1.48
C LYS A 279 -7.71 21.31 -0.29
N ARG A 280 -6.47 20.82 -0.46
CA ARG A 280 -5.71 20.20 0.64
C ARG A 280 -5.42 21.19 1.77
N GLU A 281 -5.29 22.48 1.46
CA GLU A 281 -5.12 23.55 2.44
C GLU A 281 -6.21 23.52 3.53
N VAL A 282 -7.46 23.18 3.17
CA VAL A 282 -8.58 23.12 4.11
C VAL A 282 -8.41 21.94 5.07
N ILE A 283 -8.19 20.74 4.54
CA ILE A 283 -8.05 19.52 5.36
C ILE A 283 -6.73 19.46 6.12
N TRP A 284 -5.68 20.14 5.63
CA TRP A 284 -4.41 20.28 6.36
C TRP A 284 -4.57 21.24 7.53
N GLN A 285 -5.26 22.36 7.34
CA GLN A 285 -5.56 23.27 8.43
C GLN A 285 -6.44 22.59 9.48
N LEU A 286 -7.49 21.86 9.06
CA LEU A 286 -8.34 21.11 9.99
C LEU A 286 -7.53 20.10 10.82
N ALA A 287 -6.67 19.30 10.18
CA ALA A 287 -5.84 18.33 10.89
C ALA A 287 -4.86 19.02 11.86
N TRP A 288 -4.32 20.18 11.45
CA TRP A 288 -3.46 20.96 12.31
C TRP A 288 -4.21 21.52 13.53
N ASP A 289 -5.41 22.04 13.34
CA ASP A 289 -6.24 22.56 14.42
C ASP A 289 -6.64 21.45 15.42
N MET A 290 -7.02 20.27 14.90
CA MET A 290 -7.28 19.08 15.72
C MET A 290 -6.04 18.68 16.55
N PHE A 291 -4.85 18.73 15.95
CA PHE A 291 -3.59 18.47 16.64
C PHE A 291 -3.31 19.51 17.74
N ILE A 292 -3.47 20.80 17.46
CA ILE A 292 -3.25 21.86 18.46
C ILE A 292 -4.22 21.72 19.64
N ALA A 293 -5.47 21.32 19.37
CA ALA A 293 -6.45 21.05 20.41
C ALA A 293 -6.14 19.80 21.24
N ASN A 294 -5.55 18.76 20.63
CA ASN A 294 -5.30 17.46 21.28
C ASN A 294 -3.86 16.95 21.05
N PRO A 295 -2.81 17.68 21.47
CA PRO A 295 -1.45 17.46 20.97
C PRO A 295 -0.81 16.16 21.45
N TRP A 296 -1.17 15.68 22.64
CA TRP A 296 -0.47 14.57 23.29
C TRP A 296 -0.87 13.20 22.73
N LEU A 297 -2.18 12.92 22.70
CA LEU A 297 -2.75 11.64 22.29
C LEU A 297 -3.58 11.73 21.01
N GLY A 298 -3.85 12.92 20.48
CA GLY A 298 -4.77 13.10 19.37
C GLY A 298 -6.22 12.86 19.76
N VAL A 299 -7.13 13.01 18.80
CA VAL A 299 -8.58 12.81 18.98
C VAL A 299 -9.02 11.34 18.89
N GLY A 300 -8.12 10.43 18.55
CA GLY A 300 -8.42 9.02 18.28
C GLY A 300 -8.10 8.64 16.83
N PRO A 301 -7.54 7.44 16.58
CA PRO A 301 -7.47 6.87 15.24
C PRO A 301 -8.83 6.98 14.52
N MET A 302 -8.81 7.29 13.22
CA MET A 302 -9.98 7.50 12.36
C MET A 302 -10.83 8.74 12.67
N HIS A 303 -10.55 9.51 13.74
CA HIS A 303 -11.45 10.60 14.15
C HIS A 303 -11.33 11.88 13.32
N PHE A 304 -10.39 11.98 12.37
CA PHE A 304 -10.50 13.04 11.36
C PHE A 304 -11.82 12.92 10.58
N SER A 305 -12.33 11.69 10.39
CA SER A 305 -13.61 11.45 9.71
C SER A 305 -14.84 11.59 10.62
N ALA A 306 -14.67 12.04 11.87
CA ALA A 306 -15.80 12.41 12.73
C ALA A 306 -16.33 13.82 12.42
N GLU A 307 -15.47 14.69 11.87
CA GLU A 307 -15.83 16.06 11.49
C GLU A 307 -16.11 16.14 9.98
N VAL A 308 -17.40 16.07 9.62
CA VAL A 308 -17.84 16.15 8.22
C VAL A 308 -17.41 17.48 7.59
N ASN A 309 -16.72 17.38 6.45
CA ASN A 309 -16.25 18.53 5.68
C ASN A 309 -16.47 18.31 4.18
N SER A 310 -16.33 19.39 3.40
CA SER A 310 -16.63 19.37 1.95
C SER A 310 -15.52 18.79 1.07
N VAL A 311 -14.45 18.24 1.66
CA VAL A 311 -13.23 17.89 0.92
C VAL A 311 -12.90 16.40 1.00
N ALA A 312 -12.63 15.87 2.21
CA ALA A 312 -12.20 14.48 2.39
C ALA A 312 -12.33 14.03 3.85
N ALA A 313 -12.47 12.71 4.04
CA ALA A 313 -12.50 12.06 5.36
C ALA A 313 -11.09 11.83 5.97
N HIS A 314 -10.03 12.36 5.36
CA HIS A 314 -8.66 12.34 5.88
C HIS A 314 -7.80 13.44 5.23
N PRO A 315 -6.68 13.89 5.84
CA PRO A 315 -5.95 15.07 5.37
C PRO A 315 -5.00 14.83 4.20
N HIS A 316 -4.93 13.61 3.64
CA HIS A 316 -4.01 13.24 2.56
C HIS A 316 -2.52 13.53 2.87
N GLN A 317 -2.14 13.54 4.15
CA GLN A 317 -0.78 13.76 4.63
C GLN A 317 -0.63 12.91 5.90
N VAL A 318 0.18 11.86 5.86
CA VAL A 318 0.25 10.85 6.94
C VAL A 318 0.74 11.41 8.28
N VAL A 319 1.71 12.32 8.30
CA VAL A 319 2.21 12.95 9.53
C VAL A 319 1.14 13.83 10.17
N LEU A 320 0.47 14.71 9.42
CA LEU A 320 -0.62 15.53 9.93
C LEU A 320 -1.78 14.69 10.42
N GLN A 321 -2.11 13.62 9.68
CA GLN A 321 -3.13 12.68 10.10
C GLN A 321 -2.77 12.04 11.44
N TRP A 322 -1.54 11.55 11.59
CA TRP A 322 -1.10 10.92 12.83
C TRP A 322 -1.00 11.93 13.98
N LEU A 323 -0.59 13.17 13.72
CA LEU A 323 -0.60 14.23 14.74
C LEU A 323 -2.03 14.49 15.25
N ALA A 324 -2.99 14.64 14.34
CA ALA A 324 -4.39 14.88 14.68
C ALA A 324 -5.02 13.69 15.43
N GLU A 325 -4.81 12.48 14.92
CA GLU A 325 -5.55 11.28 15.36
C GLU A 325 -4.81 10.49 16.46
N TRP A 326 -3.49 10.40 16.42
CA TRP A 326 -2.68 9.57 17.33
C TRP A 326 -1.82 10.40 18.31
N GLY A 327 -1.71 11.71 18.09
CA GLY A 327 -0.91 12.63 18.92
C GLY A 327 0.59 12.58 18.64
N ILE A 328 1.32 13.48 19.30
CA ILE A 328 2.74 13.70 19.03
C ILE A 328 3.62 12.50 19.37
N PHE A 329 3.35 11.79 20.46
CA PHE A 329 4.23 10.69 20.91
C PHE A 329 4.19 9.49 19.96
N ALA A 330 3.00 9.09 19.54
CA ALA A 330 2.85 8.02 18.55
C ALA A 330 3.41 8.45 17.18
N THR A 331 3.17 9.69 16.77
CA THR A 331 3.70 10.21 15.50
C THR A 331 5.22 10.23 15.47
N LEU A 332 5.87 10.74 16.52
CA LEU A 332 7.33 10.76 16.60
C LEU A 332 7.92 9.35 16.59
N ALA A 333 7.31 8.40 17.29
CA ALA A 333 7.72 7.00 17.23
C ALA A 333 7.60 6.43 15.81
N ALA A 334 6.50 6.73 15.10
CA ALA A 334 6.28 6.29 13.72
C ALA A 334 7.33 6.85 12.76
N VAL A 335 7.56 8.16 12.82
CA VAL A 335 8.56 8.85 12.00
C VAL A 335 9.95 8.31 12.29
N PHE A 336 10.31 8.11 13.56
CA PHE A 336 11.61 7.56 13.91
C PHE A 336 11.79 6.13 13.41
N ILE A 337 10.77 5.27 13.53
CA ILE A 337 10.79 3.91 12.98
C ILE A 337 10.99 3.93 11.46
N ALA A 338 10.25 4.79 10.75
CA ALA A 338 10.36 4.92 9.30
C ALA A 338 11.76 5.40 8.89
N VAL A 339 12.26 6.48 9.50
CA VAL A 339 13.60 7.03 9.23
C VAL A 339 14.68 6.00 9.55
N TRP A 340 14.59 5.35 10.71
CA TRP A 340 15.55 4.32 11.12
C TRP A 340 15.58 3.14 10.14
N GLY A 341 14.41 2.65 9.72
CA GLY A 341 14.29 1.57 8.73
C GLY A 341 14.90 1.96 7.39
N MET A 342 14.62 3.18 6.91
CA MET A 342 15.15 3.68 5.64
C MET A 342 16.66 3.92 5.69
N LEU A 343 17.20 4.42 6.81
CA LEU A 343 18.64 4.56 7.03
C LEU A 343 19.34 3.20 7.11
N HIS A 344 18.70 2.21 7.74
CA HIS A 344 19.23 0.84 7.78
C HIS A 344 19.25 0.22 6.38
N GLY A 345 18.18 0.37 5.62
CA GLY A 345 18.10 -0.03 4.21
C GLY A 345 19.16 0.68 3.36
N LEU A 346 19.33 1.99 3.53
CA LEU A 346 20.36 2.78 2.85
C LEU A 346 21.77 2.22 3.10
N ARG A 347 22.11 1.92 4.35
CA ARG A 347 23.40 1.30 4.70
C ARG A 347 23.56 -0.07 4.05
N PHE A 348 22.51 -0.89 4.07
CA PHE A 348 22.53 -2.22 3.47
C PHE A 348 22.72 -2.16 1.94
N VAL A 349 21.92 -1.34 1.25
CA VAL A 349 21.95 -1.18 -0.21
C VAL A 349 23.28 -0.58 -0.68
N ARG A 350 23.95 0.25 0.14
CA ARG A 350 25.32 0.75 -0.16
C ARG A 350 26.42 -0.28 0.08
N SER A 351 26.20 -1.30 0.90
CA SER A 351 27.18 -2.34 1.16
C SER A 351 27.43 -3.22 -0.07
N GLU A 352 28.55 -3.96 -0.09
CA GLU A 352 28.87 -4.92 -1.14
C GLU A 352 27.78 -5.99 -1.34
N LYS A 353 27.02 -6.30 -0.29
CA LYS A 353 25.92 -7.28 -0.32
C LYS A 353 24.67 -6.78 -1.05
N GLY A 354 24.50 -5.46 -1.16
CA GLY A 354 23.31 -4.88 -1.79
C GLY A 354 23.16 -5.31 -3.25
N GLN A 355 21.94 -5.66 -3.65
CA GLN A 355 21.58 -6.10 -5.01
C GLN A 355 20.61 -5.10 -5.66
N PRO A 356 20.41 -5.16 -6.99
CA PRO A 356 19.41 -4.32 -7.67
C PRO A 356 18.00 -4.43 -7.09
N LEU A 357 17.61 -5.61 -6.59
CA LEU A 357 16.33 -5.80 -5.89
C LEU A 357 16.24 -4.93 -4.62
N ASP A 358 17.33 -4.83 -3.86
CA ASP A 358 17.33 -4.05 -2.62
C ASP A 358 17.15 -2.56 -2.90
N ALA A 359 17.78 -2.06 -3.97
CA ALA A 359 17.56 -0.70 -4.44
C ALA A 359 16.12 -0.48 -4.92
N ALA A 360 15.54 -1.44 -5.66
CA ALA A 360 14.15 -1.36 -6.10
C ALA A 360 13.16 -1.34 -4.92
N LEU A 361 13.33 -2.22 -3.93
CA LEU A 361 12.54 -2.22 -2.69
C LEU A 361 12.67 -0.89 -1.95
N TRP A 362 13.89 -0.38 -1.82
CA TRP A 362 14.14 0.90 -1.15
C TRP A 362 13.50 2.08 -1.90
N MET A 363 13.57 2.10 -3.23
CA MET A 363 12.90 3.11 -4.06
C MET A 363 11.38 3.05 -3.91
N SER A 364 10.77 1.86 -3.94
CA SER A 364 9.33 1.68 -3.74
C SER A 364 8.86 2.22 -2.39
N ILE A 365 9.57 1.87 -1.30
CA ILE A 365 9.20 2.30 0.05
C ILE A 365 9.44 3.81 0.21
N LEU A 366 10.58 4.34 -0.24
CA LEU A 366 10.85 5.78 -0.16
C LEU A 366 9.81 6.59 -0.96
N GLY A 367 9.53 6.17 -2.19
CA GLY A 367 8.57 6.83 -3.05
C GLY A 367 7.16 6.81 -2.46
N ALA A 368 6.75 5.71 -1.83
CA ALA A 368 5.48 5.63 -1.11
C ALA A 368 5.44 6.53 0.13
N LEU A 369 6.53 6.64 0.90
CA LEU A 369 6.62 7.55 2.05
C LEU A 369 6.57 9.03 1.63
N ALA A 370 7.21 9.37 0.51
CA ALA A 370 7.13 10.71 -0.08
C ALA A 370 5.73 11.02 -0.60
N LEU A 371 5.12 10.07 -1.32
CA LEU A 371 3.73 10.16 -1.79
C LEU A 371 2.74 10.30 -0.63
N ALA A 372 2.98 9.63 0.50
CA ALA A 372 2.13 9.68 1.69
C ALA A 372 2.05 11.08 2.33
N GLN A 373 2.90 12.03 1.91
CA GLN A 373 2.82 13.44 2.32
C GLN A 373 1.81 14.25 1.48
N VAL A 374 1.24 13.68 0.42
CA VAL A 374 0.28 14.39 -0.45
C VAL A 374 -0.92 13.52 -0.88
N ASP A 375 -0.97 12.27 -0.41
CA ASP A 375 -2.01 11.30 -0.74
C ASP A 375 -2.25 10.27 0.40
N GLY A 376 -3.38 9.57 0.35
CA GLY A 376 -3.85 8.62 1.38
C GLY A 376 -3.20 7.24 1.39
N VAL A 377 -1.87 7.15 1.26
CA VAL A 377 -1.14 5.85 1.13
C VAL A 377 -1.40 4.91 2.30
N PHE A 378 -1.47 5.42 3.52
CA PHE A 378 -1.73 4.66 4.76
C PHE A 378 -3.23 4.61 5.13
N VAL A 379 -4.09 5.01 4.20
CA VAL A 379 -5.55 4.90 4.35
C VAL A 379 -6.06 3.84 3.39
N MET A 380 -5.56 3.79 2.16
CA MET A 380 -6.09 2.89 1.14
C MET A 380 -5.68 1.44 1.36
N PRO A 381 -6.65 0.49 1.44
CA PRO A 381 -6.39 -0.90 1.83
C PRO A 381 -5.43 -1.60 0.88
N TYR A 382 -5.56 -1.36 -0.43
CA TYR A 382 -4.72 -2.04 -1.41
C TYR A 382 -3.26 -1.61 -1.31
N THR A 383 -3.04 -0.29 -1.30
CA THR A 383 -1.71 0.32 -1.22
C THR A 383 -0.99 -0.02 0.09
N GLU A 384 -1.62 0.21 1.23
CA GLU A 384 -0.95 0.06 2.52
C GLU A 384 -0.56 -1.41 2.80
N THR A 385 -1.36 -2.36 2.32
CA THR A 385 -1.07 -3.79 2.46
C THR A 385 0.11 -4.19 1.58
N TRP A 386 0.15 -3.75 0.33
CA TRP A 386 1.32 -3.98 -0.53
C TRP A 386 2.57 -3.30 0.01
N LEU A 387 2.45 -2.10 0.59
CA LEU A 387 3.54 -1.43 1.28
C LEU A 387 4.05 -2.28 2.46
N ALA A 388 3.15 -2.82 3.30
CA ALA A 388 3.52 -3.72 4.39
C ALA A 388 4.23 -5.00 3.88
N ILE A 389 3.74 -5.59 2.79
CA ILE A 389 4.40 -6.74 2.15
C ILE A 389 5.82 -6.36 1.69
N LEU A 390 5.99 -5.22 1.00
CA LEU A 390 7.30 -4.77 0.54
C LEU A 390 8.26 -4.44 1.69
N ILE A 391 7.77 -3.84 2.78
CA ILE A 391 8.55 -3.63 4.02
C ILE A 391 8.97 -4.99 4.60
N GLY A 392 8.09 -5.99 4.60
CA GLY A 392 8.42 -7.35 5.03
C GLY A 392 9.52 -7.99 4.16
N LEU A 393 9.42 -7.87 2.84
CA LEU A 393 10.45 -8.34 1.90
C LEU A 393 11.79 -7.62 2.12
N ALA A 394 11.76 -6.31 2.32
CA ALA A 394 12.94 -5.51 2.61
C ALA A 394 13.58 -5.92 3.94
N MET A 395 12.78 -6.08 5.00
CA MET A 395 13.24 -6.54 6.31
C MET A 395 13.88 -7.94 6.23
N ALA A 396 13.30 -8.87 5.48
CA ALA A 396 13.89 -10.20 5.28
C ALA A 396 15.31 -10.16 4.71
N ARG A 397 15.59 -9.16 3.86
CA ARG A 397 16.89 -9.01 3.18
C ARG A 397 17.87 -8.16 3.97
N TRP A 398 17.39 -7.10 4.61
CA TRP A 398 18.24 -6.11 5.28
C TRP A 398 18.59 -6.51 6.71
N SER A 399 17.77 -7.34 7.36
CA SER A 399 18.06 -7.85 8.70
C SER A 399 19.15 -8.92 8.68
N LYS A 400 19.92 -9.01 9.77
CA LYS A 400 20.90 -10.09 9.96
C LYS A 400 20.17 -11.45 10.00
N PRO A 401 20.79 -12.54 9.52
CA PRO A 401 20.28 -13.88 9.78
C PRO A 401 20.13 -14.08 11.29
N THR A 402 18.96 -14.53 11.75
CA THR A 402 18.83 -14.94 13.15
C THR A 402 19.76 -16.14 13.34
N ALA A 403 20.51 -16.18 14.45
CA ALA A 403 21.27 -17.37 14.82
C ALA A 403 20.35 -18.60 14.83
N SER A 404 20.94 -19.78 14.65
CA SER A 404 20.28 -21.08 14.72
C SER A 404 19.23 -21.15 15.84
N ALA A 405 18.13 -21.88 15.64
CA ALA A 405 17.08 -22.07 16.65
C ALA A 405 17.60 -22.64 18.00
N THR A 406 18.80 -23.22 17.99
CA THR A 406 19.51 -23.71 19.19
C THR A 406 20.00 -22.59 20.11
N ASP A 407 20.15 -21.36 19.60
CA ASP A 407 20.67 -20.20 20.33
C ASP A 407 19.58 -19.12 20.55
N THR A 408 18.36 -19.55 20.89
CA THR A 408 17.26 -18.61 21.17
C THR A 408 17.43 -17.97 22.55
N THR A 409 17.63 -16.66 22.55
CA THR A 409 17.78 -15.87 23.80
C THR A 409 16.44 -15.66 24.50
N ALA A 410 16.46 -15.29 25.79
CA ALA A 410 15.23 -14.90 26.51
C ALA A 410 14.52 -13.70 25.85
N ALA A 411 15.29 -12.78 25.24
CA ALA A 411 14.75 -11.64 24.52
C ALA A 411 13.96 -12.06 23.26
N ASP A 412 14.42 -13.08 22.54
CA ASP A 412 13.73 -13.63 21.36
C ASP A 412 12.37 -14.23 21.74
N ARG A 413 12.34 -14.95 22.88
CA ARG A 413 11.10 -15.49 23.43
C ARG A 413 10.13 -14.38 23.83
N GLY A 414 10.61 -13.34 24.52
CA GLY A 414 9.81 -12.18 24.92
C GLY A 414 9.11 -11.51 23.73
N GLN A 415 9.85 -11.21 22.66
CA GLN A 415 9.28 -10.61 21.44
C GLN A 415 8.24 -11.51 20.77
N THR A 416 8.49 -12.82 20.75
CA THR A 416 7.52 -13.78 20.20
C THR A 416 6.21 -13.76 20.99
N TYR A 417 6.29 -13.77 22.33
CA TYR A 417 5.09 -13.67 23.17
C TYR A 417 4.38 -12.33 23.00
N SER A 418 5.11 -11.21 22.90
CA SER A 418 4.50 -9.91 22.69
C SER A 418 3.75 -9.84 21.35
N LEU A 419 4.28 -10.43 20.27
CA LEU A 419 3.56 -10.49 18.98
C LEU A 419 2.29 -11.35 19.09
N ARG A 420 2.36 -12.47 19.80
CA ARG A 420 1.20 -13.36 20.02
C ARG A 420 0.12 -12.68 20.88
N ILE A 421 0.52 -11.90 21.88
CA ILE A 421 -0.43 -11.11 22.68
C ILE A 421 -1.07 -10.03 21.80
N LEU A 422 -0.29 -9.36 20.95
CA LEU A 422 -0.79 -8.36 20.01
C LEU A 422 -1.74 -8.97 18.96
N ALA A 423 -1.56 -10.23 18.59
CA ALA A 423 -2.44 -10.93 17.64
C ALA A 423 -3.88 -11.10 18.17
N ILE A 424 -4.08 -11.17 19.49
CA ILE A 424 -5.41 -11.34 20.11
C ILE A 424 -6.36 -10.21 19.74
N PRO A 425 -6.08 -8.92 20.05
CA PRO A 425 -6.99 -7.84 19.71
C PRO A 425 -7.17 -7.67 18.19
N VAL A 426 -6.15 -7.99 17.38
CA VAL A 426 -6.29 -7.98 15.91
C VAL A 426 -7.36 -8.97 15.45
N ILE A 427 -7.30 -10.22 15.92
CA ILE A 427 -8.30 -11.25 15.58
C ILE A 427 -9.68 -10.87 16.11
N LEU A 428 -9.77 -10.41 17.36
CA LEU A 428 -11.07 -10.09 17.98
C LEU A 428 -11.75 -8.89 17.31
N ILE A 429 -11.02 -7.78 17.13
CA ILE A 429 -11.60 -6.54 16.58
C ILE A 429 -11.90 -6.71 15.09
N LEU A 430 -10.91 -7.15 14.29
CA LEU A 430 -11.12 -7.28 12.85
C LEU A 430 -12.04 -8.47 12.52
N GLY A 431 -12.01 -9.54 13.32
CA GLY A 431 -12.98 -10.63 13.23
C GLY A 431 -14.40 -10.18 13.52
N ASN A 432 -14.59 -9.32 14.53
CA ASN A 432 -15.90 -8.69 14.80
C ASN A 432 -16.39 -7.88 13.60
N VAL A 433 -15.53 -7.08 12.98
CA VAL A 433 -15.87 -6.33 11.76
C VAL A 433 -16.30 -7.29 10.64
N LEU A 434 -15.52 -8.34 10.38
CA LEU A 434 -15.81 -9.32 9.33
C LEU A 434 -17.12 -10.09 9.55
N ILE A 435 -17.48 -10.39 10.79
CA ILE A 435 -18.65 -11.20 11.13
C ILE A 435 -19.91 -10.34 11.26
N ASN A 436 -19.80 -9.15 11.86
CA ASN A 436 -20.96 -8.36 12.27
C ASN A 436 -21.22 -7.12 11.41
N GLU A 437 -20.19 -6.50 10.82
CA GLU A 437 -20.36 -5.26 10.02
C GLU A 437 -20.40 -5.54 8.52
N VAL A 438 -19.51 -6.39 8.01
CA VAL A 438 -19.42 -6.71 6.58
C VAL A 438 -20.76 -7.20 5.98
N PRO A 439 -21.57 -8.03 6.67
CA PRO A 439 -22.84 -8.49 6.10
C PRO A 439 -23.88 -7.39 5.85
N THR A 440 -23.85 -6.30 6.62
CA THR A 440 -24.82 -5.18 6.50
C THR A 440 -24.19 -3.93 5.89
N LEU A 441 -22.88 -3.93 5.62
CA LEU A 441 -22.09 -2.79 5.18
C LEU A 441 -22.73 -1.97 4.04
N THR A 442 -23.21 -2.63 2.99
CA THR A 442 -23.81 -1.95 1.83
C THR A 442 -25.04 -1.15 2.25
N GLN A 443 -25.96 -1.79 2.99
CA GLN A 443 -27.21 -1.18 3.44
C GLN A 443 -26.94 -0.04 4.43
N ASP A 444 -26.03 -0.25 5.38
CA ASP A 444 -25.67 0.74 6.40
C ASP A 444 -24.97 1.96 5.76
N SER A 445 -24.11 1.73 4.78
CA SER A 445 -23.42 2.80 4.04
C SER A 445 -24.40 3.63 3.22
N GLU A 446 -25.31 2.99 2.48
CA GLU A 446 -26.34 3.67 1.69
C GLU A 446 -27.28 4.49 2.59
N ALA A 447 -27.81 3.89 3.65
CA ALA A 447 -28.71 4.56 4.59
C ALA A 447 -28.05 5.78 5.25
N HIS A 448 -26.77 5.67 5.63
CA HIS A 448 -26.03 6.80 6.19
C HIS A 448 -25.83 7.93 5.17
N MET A 449 -25.40 7.60 3.94
CA MET A 449 -25.19 8.58 2.88
C MET A 449 -26.49 9.30 2.50
N GLU A 450 -27.61 8.57 2.39
CA GLU A 450 -28.93 9.14 2.13
C GLU A 450 -29.38 10.08 3.25
N LYS A 451 -29.25 9.64 4.51
CA LYS A 451 -29.66 10.42 5.69
C LYS A 451 -28.87 11.72 5.84
N HIS A 452 -27.56 11.67 5.61
CA HIS A 452 -26.66 12.80 5.84
C HIS A 452 -26.34 13.61 4.58
N GLY A 453 -26.82 13.17 3.41
CA GLY A 453 -26.50 13.79 2.12
C GLY A 453 -25.00 13.77 1.82
N THR A 454 -24.27 12.75 2.31
CA THR A 454 -22.83 12.61 2.10
C THR A 454 -22.54 11.80 0.83
N GLY A 455 -21.43 12.12 0.16
CA GLY A 455 -20.92 11.33 -0.96
C GLY A 455 -19.84 10.35 -0.51
N TYR A 456 -19.35 9.56 -1.47
CA TYR A 456 -18.24 8.64 -1.21
C TYR A 456 -16.93 9.36 -0.90
N THR A 457 -16.42 9.20 0.32
CA THR A 457 -15.15 9.77 0.78
C THR A 457 -14.29 8.71 1.46
N PRO A 458 -13.65 7.81 0.70
CA PRO A 458 -13.07 6.58 1.25
C PRO A 458 -12.15 6.80 2.45
N ARG A 459 -12.41 6.05 3.54
CA ARG A 459 -11.58 5.98 4.75
C ARG A 459 -11.36 4.51 5.12
N PHE A 460 -12.05 4.01 6.15
CA PHE A 460 -12.03 2.59 6.47
C PHE A 460 -12.87 1.83 5.46
N TRP A 461 -14.14 2.23 5.32
CA TRP A 461 -15.04 1.86 4.23
C TRP A 461 -15.15 3.00 3.20
N MET A 462 -15.86 2.75 2.11
CA MET A 462 -16.06 3.68 1.00
C MET A 462 -16.90 4.91 1.39
N GLN A 463 -17.88 4.75 2.29
CA GLN A 463 -18.70 5.85 2.81
C GLN A 463 -17.84 6.88 3.55
N GLY A 464 -16.91 6.44 4.40
CA GLY A 464 -15.82 7.24 4.93
C GLY A 464 -16.02 7.95 6.27
N TRP A 465 -17.21 8.45 6.58
CA TRP A 465 -17.48 9.25 7.79
C TRP A 465 -17.86 8.37 9.00
N ILE A 466 -17.55 8.82 10.21
CA ILE A 466 -17.94 8.12 11.45
C ILE A 466 -18.68 9.06 12.40
N PRO A 467 -19.54 8.56 13.28
CA PRO A 467 -20.07 7.20 13.28
C PRO A 467 -21.09 6.98 12.14
N MET A 468 -21.24 5.74 11.66
CA MET A 468 -22.36 5.39 10.77
C MET A 468 -23.65 5.26 11.57
N ASP A 469 -24.80 5.61 10.97
CA ASP A 469 -26.12 5.44 11.59
C ASP A 469 -26.55 3.97 11.53
N GLY A 470 -25.95 3.15 12.37
CA GLY A 470 -26.23 1.72 12.40
C GLY A 470 -25.37 1.04 13.44
N LYS A 471 -26.03 0.64 14.54
CA LYS A 471 -25.53 -0.11 15.72
C LYS A 471 -24.18 0.28 16.33
#